data_AF-A0A131XLD6-F1
#
_entry.id   AF-A0A131XLD6-F1
#
_cell.length_a   1.000
_cell.length_b   1.000
_cell.length_c   1.000
_cell.angle_alpha   90.00
_cell.angle_beta   90.00
_cell.angle_gamma   90.00
#
_symmetry.space_group_name_H-M   'P 1'
#
loop_
_entity.id
_entity.type
_entity.pdbx_description
1 polymer ?
#
loop_
_entity_poly.entity_id
_entity_poly.type
_entity_poly.pdbx_seq_one_letter_code
_entity_poly.pdbx_strand_id
1 'polypeptide(L)'
;MRAQSLEHATEQRTNNPCFKEQKLSMKCLEDNAYDYDKCQDYFENFKACKGFWLSIYKDRRKKGIHPAMPPPEERDSIKQEYLKQEAQKRRRSNGQPGR
;
A
#
# COMPACT_ATOMS: atom_id res chain seq x y z
N MET A 1 -5.35 -28.48 -10.33
CA MET A 1 -5.94 -27.90 -9.10
C MET A 1 -4.91 -27.24 -8.18
N ARG A 2 -3.82 -27.91 -7.72
CA ARG A 2 -2.79 -27.26 -6.85
C ARG A 2 -1.89 -26.23 -7.56
N ALA A 3 -1.55 -26.44 -8.83
CA ALA A 3 -0.70 -25.51 -9.60
C ALA A 3 -1.36 -24.14 -9.80
N GLN A 4 -2.64 -24.13 -10.19
CA GLN A 4 -3.43 -22.91 -10.38
C GLN A 4 -3.48 -22.02 -9.12
N SER A 5 -3.51 -22.60 -7.92
CA SER A 5 -3.52 -21.84 -6.66
C SER A 5 -2.19 -21.15 -6.36
N LEU A 6 -1.06 -21.78 -6.71
CA LEU A 6 0.28 -21.21 -6.51
C LEU A 6 0.59 -20.10 -7.51
N GLU A 7 0.15 -20.27 -8.76
CA GLU A 7 0.25 -19.24 -9.79
C GLU A 7 -0.56 -18.00 -9.40
N HIS A 8 -1.80 -18.17 -8.95
CA HIS A 8 -2.66 -17.07 -8.52
C HIS A 8 -2.09 -16.32 -7.30
N ALA A 9 -1.52 -17.04 -6.33
CA ALA A 9 -0.85 -16.41 -5.18
C ALA A 9 0.40 -15.61 -5.60
N THR A 10 1.13 -16.08 -6.61
CA THR A 10 2.31 -15.39 -7.14
C THR A 10 1.90 -14.14 -7.92
N GLU A 11 0.85 -14.23 -8.72
CA GLU A 11 0.27 -13.10 -9.45
C GLU A 11 -0.21 -12.00 -8.49
N GLN A 12 -0.90 -12.38 -7.40
CA GLN A 12 -1.32 -11.42 -6.38
C GLN A 12 -0.14 -10.72 -5.72
N ARG A 13 0.96 -11.43 -5.41
CA ARG A 13 2.18 -10.80 -4.85
C ARG A 13 2.80 -9.78 -5.80
N THR A 14 2.73 -10.05 -7.10
CA THR A 14 3.31 -9.19 -8.14
C THR A 14 2.38 -8.01 -8.45
N ASN A 15 1.09 -8.24 -8.68
CA ASN A 15 0.16 -7.24 -9.19
C ASN A 15 -0.54 -6.43 -8.08
N ASN A 16 -0.71 -6.99 -6.88
CA ASN A 16 -1.32 -6.29 -5.76
C ASN A 16 -0.23 -5.76 -4.82
N PRO A 17 0.08 -4.45 -4.85
CA PRO A 17 1.11 -3.88 -4.00
C PRO A 17 0.74 -3.82 -2.51
N CYS A 18 -0.50 -4.18 -2.17
CA CYS A 18 -1.05 -4.30 -0.81
C CYS A 18 -1.35 -5.74 -0.41
N PHE A 19 -0.79 -6.73 -1.12
CA PHE A 19 -1.04 -8.15 -0.84
C PHE A 19 -0.64 -8.54 0.59
N LYS A 20 0.43 -7.96 1.13
CA LYS A 20 0.89 -8.21 2.50
C LYS A 20 -0.15 -7.74 3.52
N GLU A 21 -0.62 -6.50 3.38
CA GLU A 21 -1.61 -5.91 4.28
C GLU A 21 -2.95 -6.63 4.19
N GLN A 22 -3.37 -7.05 2.99
CA GLN A 22 -4.54 -7.90 2.79
C GLN A 22 -4.41 -9.22 3.54
N LYS A 23 -3.25 -9.89 3.42
CA LYS A 23 -3.02 -11.16 4.12
C LYS A 23 -3.05 -10.99 5.63
N LEU A 24 -2.51 -9.88 6.15
CA LEU A 24 -2.54 -9.58 7.58
C LEU A 24 -3.96 -9.30 8.09
N SER A 25 -4.77 -8.55 7.33
CA SER A 25 -6.17 -8.31 7.71
C SER A 25 -7.01 -9.59 7.70
N MET A 26 -6.80 -10.46 6.71
CA MET A 26 -7.47 -11.76 6.67
C MET A 26 -7.03 -12.66 7.82
N LYS A 27 -5.73 -12.70 8.11
CA LYS A 27 -5.19 -13.45 9.24
C LYS A 27 -5.76 -12.98 10.57
N CYS A 28 -5.86 -11.67 10.78
CA CYS A 28 -6.47 -11.14 12.00
C CYS A 28 -7.91 -11.63 12.18
N LEU A 29 -8.71 -11.63 11.11
CA LEU A 29 -10.08 -12.15 11.15
C LEU A 29 -10.10 -13.64 11.50
N GLU A 30 -9.24 -14.44 10.87
CA GLU A 30 -9.11 -15.88 11.17
C GLU A 30 -8.76 -16.12 12.65
N ASP A 31 -7.82 -15.35 13.20
CA ASP A 31 -7.35 -15.48 14.58
C ASP A 31 -8.39 -14.98 15.61
N ASN A 32 -9.32 -14.10 15.20
CA ASN A 32 -10.29 -13.44 16.08
C ASN A 32 -11.75 -13.86 15.81
N ALA A 33 -11.97 -15.03 15.20
CA ALA A 33 -13.31 -15.54 14.89
C ALA A 33 -14.17 -14.54 14.08
N TYR A 34 -13.55 -13.83 13.16
CA TYR A 34 -14.15 -12.81 12.29
C TYR A 34 -14.73 -11.59 13.04
N ASP A 35 -14.19 -11.30 14.22
CA ASP A 35 -14.46 -10.04 14.93
C ASP A 35 -13.73 -8.88 14.24
N TYR A 36 -14.48 -8.07 13.49
CA TYR A 36 -13.95 -6.96 12.71
C TYR A 36 -13.41 -5.82 13.58
N ASP A 37 -13.95 -5.63 14.79
CA ASP A 37 -13.56 -4.53 15.66
C ASP A 37 -12.15 -4.74 16.20
N LYS A 38 -11.75 -6.00 16.43
CA LYS A 38 -10.38 -6.37 16.83
C LYS A 38 -9.34 -6.18 15.73
N CYS A 39 -9.78 -6.01 14.48
CA CYS A 39 -8.91 -5.95 13.31
C CYS A 39 -8.86 -4.58 12.63
N GLN A 40 -9.40 -3.53 13.26
CA GLN A 40 -9.44 -2.17 12.69
C GLN A 40 -8.07 -1.69 12.21
N ASP A 41 -7.03 -1.81 13.02
CA ASP A 41 -5.67 -1.38 12.64
C ASP A 41 -5.17 -2.06 11.36
N TYR A 42 -5.47 -3.34 11.16
CA TYR A 42 -5.10 -4.07 9.94
C TYR A 42 -5.88 -3.55 8.73
N PHE A 43 -7.16 -3.23 8.90
CA PHE A 43 -7.97 -2.62 7.84
C PHE A 43 -7.53 -1.20 7.52
N GLU A 44 -7.17 -0.40 8.51
CA GLU A 44 -6.63 0.94 8.30
C GLU A 44 -5.31 0.89 7.54
N ASN A 45 -4.42 -0.03 7.90
CA ASN A 45 -3.18 -0.27 7.15
C ASN A 45 -3.45 -0.69 5.70
N PHE A 46 -4.40 -1.60 5.47
CA PHE A 46 -4.79 -2.01 4.12
C PHE A 46 -5.40 -0.85 3.30
N LYS A 47 -6.27 -0.04 3.91
CA LYS A 47 -6.86 1.16 3.30
C LYS A 47 -5.79 2.20 2.96
N ALA A 48 -4.86 2.45 3.88
CA ALA A 48 -3.74 3.38 3.69
C ALA A 48 -2.86 2.94 2.53
N CYS A 49 -2.53 1.64 2.45
CA CYS A 49 -1.79 1.07 1.34
C CYS A 49 -2.52 1.30 0.00
N LYS A 50 -3.82 0.98 -0.08
CA LYS A 50 -4.60 1.18 -1.31
C LYS A 50 -4.66 2.65 -1.70
N GLY A 51 -4.84 3.55 -0.73
CA GLY A 51 -4.86 5.00 -0.97
C GLY A 51 -3.54 5.52 -1.54
N PHE A 52 -2.42 5.11 -0.95
CA PHE A 52 -1.09 5.45 -1.43
C PHE A 52 -0.86 5.00 -2.89
N TRP A 53 -1.11 3.72 -3.20
CA TRP A 53 -0.88 3.23 -4.55
C TRP A 53 -1.86 3.77 -5.58
N LEU A 54 -3.09 4.08 -5.18
CA LEU A 54 -4.04 4.76 -6.05
C LEU A 54 -3.56 6.19 -6.40
N SER A 55 -2.94 6.89 -5.46
CA SER A 55 -2.30 8.19 -5.70
C SER A 55 -1.17 8.06 -6.73
N ILE A 56 -0.24 7.13 -6.52
CA ILE A 56 0.87 6.87 -7.46
C ILE A 56 0.35 6.48 -8.85
N TYR A 57 -0.67 5.62 -8.91
CA TYR A 57 -1.30 5.21 -10.16
C TYR A 57 -1.87 6.41 -10.92
N LYS A 58 -2.64 7.26 -10.25
CA LYS A 58 -3.23 8.47 -10.85
C LYS A 58 -2.15 9.42 -11.36
N ASP A 59 -1.09 9.61 -10.59
CA ASP A 59 0.02 10.49 -10.97
C ASP A 59 0.81 9.94 -12.17
N ARG A 60 1.11 8.64 -12.21
CA ARG A 60 1.76 8.00 -13.36
C ARG A 60 0.90 8.08 -14.61
N ARG A 61 -0.42 7.85 -14.48
CA ARG A 61 -1.39 8.02 -15.59
C ARG A 61 -1.38 9.45 -16.13
N LYS A 62 -1.41 10.46 -15.27
CA LYS A 62 -1.36 11.87 -15.67
C LYS A 62 -0.04 12.22 -16.41
N LYS A 63 1.06 11.60 -16.00
CA LYS A 63 2.38 11.78 -16.61
C LYS A 63 2.61 10.94 -17.88
N GLY A 64 1.64 10.11 -18.29
CA GLY A 64 1.78 9.20 -19.43
C GLY A 64 2.79 8.07 -19.21
N ILE A 65 3.09 7.71 -17.95
CA ILE A 65 4.05 6.66 -17.61
C ILE A 65 3.34 5.30 -17.61
N HIS A 66 3.88 4.35 -18.37
CA HIS A 66 3.38 2.98 -18.48
C HIS A 66 4.46 1.96 -18.06
N PRO A 67 4.12 0.92 -17.26
CA PRO A 67 2.81 0.66 -16.67
C PRO A 67 2.43 1.70 -15.59
N ALA A 68 1.14 1.98 -15.49
CA ALA A 68 0.61 2.95 -14.53
C ALA A 68 0.73 2.47 -13.08
N MET A 69 0.61 1.16 -12.86
CA MET A 69 1.01 0.55 -11.60
C MET A 69 2.50 0.21 -11.66
N PRO A 70 3.31 0.66 -10.69
CA PRO A 70 4.74 0.37 -10.68
C PRO A 70 5.05 -1.13 -10.54
N PRO A 71 6.06 -1.63 -11.25
CA PRO A 71 6.52 -3.00 -11.11
C PRO A 71 7.21 -3.19 -9.74
N PRO A 72 7.28 -4.43 -9.21
CA PRO A 72 7.77 -4.70 -7.84
C PRO A 72 9.13 -4.08 -7.51
N GLU A 73 10.07 -4.07 -8.45
CA GLU A 73 11.42 -3.54 -8.29
C GLU A 73 11.46 -2.02 -8.02
N GLU A 74 10.49 -1.26 -8.51
CA GLU A 74 10.41 0.19 -8.28
C GLU A 74 9.71 0.53 -6.95
N ARG A 75 8.96 -0.41 -6.37
CA ARG A 75 8.01 -0.10 -5.30
C ARG A 75 8.68 0.41 -4.03
N ASP A 76 9.81 -0.17 -3.66
CA ASP A 76 10.49 0.21 -2.42
C ASP A 76 11.09 1.61 -2.53
N SER A 77 11.69 1.95 -3.67
CA SER A 77 12.19 3.29 -3.95
C SER A 77 11.07 4.33 -3.94
N ILE A 78 9.92 4.04 -4.56
CA ILE A 78 8.76 4.94 -4.57
C ILE A 78 8.20 5.16 -3.16
N LYS A 79 8.11 4.10 -2.35
CA LYS A 79 7.68 4.21 -0.94
C LYS A 79 8.64 5.07 -0.12
N GLN A 80 9.94 4.81 -0.24
CA GLN A 80 10.96 5.56 0.51
C GLN A 80 10.91 7.05 0.15
N GLU A 81 10.80 7.36 -1.13
CA GLU A 81 10.71 8.73 -1.60
C GLU A 81 9.44 9.42 -1.09
N TYR A 82 8.29 8.75 -1.16
CA TYR A 82 7.05 9.26 -0.58
C TYR A 82 7.17 9.54 0.92
N LEU A 83 7.74 8.60 1.70
CA LEU A 83 7.93 8.78 3.15
C LEU A 83 8.87 9.95 3.45
N LYS A 84 9.93 10.15 2.67
CA LYS A 84 10.82 11.31 2.78
C LYS A 84 10.06 12.62 2.52
N GLN A 85 9.26 12.66 1.46
CA GLN A 85 8.45 13.84 1.13
C GLN A 85 7.40 14.14 2.21
N GLU A 86 6.71 13.13 2.72
CA GLU A 86 5.76 13.28 3.83
C GLU A 86 6.45 13.76 5.10
N ALA A 87 7.62 13.23 5.46
CA ALA A 87 8.41 13.72 6.59
C ALA A 87 8.85 15.18 6.40
N GLN A 88 9.26 15.55 5.18
CA GLN A 88 9.64 16.93 4.87
C GLN A 88 8.45 17.89 4.95
N LYS A 89 7.27 17.48 4.45
CA LYS A 89 6.02 18.26 4.60
C LYS A 89 5.68 18.47 6.07
N ARG A 90 5.75 17.42 6.90
CA ARG A 90 5.51 17.50 8.35
C ARG A 90 6.47 18.45 9.06
N ARG A 91 7.75 18.45 8.67
CA ARG A 91 8.74 19.41 9.19
C ARG A 91 8.40 20.84 8.79
N ARG A 92 7.96 21.07 7.54
CA ARG A 92 7.52 22.40 7.08
C ARG A 92 6.25 22.87 7.78
N SER A 93 5.29 21.97 8.04
CA SER A 93 4.05 22.30 8.76
C SER A 93 4.28 22.55 10.25
N ASN A 94 5.25 21.88 10.88
CA ASN A 94 5.64 22.12 12.28
C ASN A 94 6.63 23.28 12.46
N GLY A 95 7.12 23.87 11.37
CA GLY A 95 8.07 24.97 11.35
C GLY A 95 7.41 26.28 10.89
N GLN A 96 6.50 26.82 11.69
CA GLN A 96 5.97 28.17 11.51
C GLN A 96 6.63 29.10 12.53
N PRO A 97 7.69 29.85 12.18
CA PRO A 97 7.93 31.13 12.83
C PRO A 97 6.89 32.11 12.25
N GLY A 98 6.06 32.65 13.14
CA GLY A 98 5.15 33.75 12.79
C GLY A 98 5.94 34.91 12.18
N ARG A 99 5.42 35.45 11.08
CA ARG A 99 5.67 36.83 10.69
C ARG A 99 4.68 37.72 11.45
#